data_AF-A0A3D2XD45-F1
#
_entry.id   AF-A0A3D2XD45-F1
#
_cell.length_a   1.000
_cell.length_b   1.000
_cell.length_c   1.000
_cell.angle_alpha   90.00
_cell.angle_beta   90.00
_cell.angle_gamma   90.00
#
_symmetry.space_group_name_H-M   'P 1'
#
loop_
_entity.id
_entity.type
_entity.pdbx_description
1 polymer ?
#
loop_
_entity_poly.entity_id
_entity_poly.type
_entity_poly.pdbx_seq_one_letter_code
_entity_poly.pdbx_strand_id
1 'polypeptide(L)' 'AASNHFKLNTLVRVTNLKNNKSVIVLINDRMHNKMKRKGRVVDLTKHAAKELDFVKSGLTKVSVQPLIPYTKKQMGISSE' A
#
# COMPACT_ATOMS: atom_id res chain seq x y z
N ALA A 1 -1.38 4.37 5.88
CA ALA A 1 -0.05 3.95 5.38
C ALA A 1 0.77 5.18 5.05
N ALA A 2 2.09 5.09 5.10
CA ALA A 2 2.97 6.22 4.86
C ALA A 2 3.63 6.10 3.48
N SER A 3 3.68 7.21 2.73
CA SER A 3 4.44 7.27 1.46
C SER A 3 4.77 8.71 1.09
N ASN A 4 5.93 8.91 0.45
CA ASN A 4 6.33 10.19 -0.14
C ASN A 4 6.05 10.26 -1.65
N HIS A 5 5.55 9.17 -2.25
CA HIS A 5 5.29 9.07 -3.69
C HIS A 5 3.86 9.44 -4.09
N PHE A 6 2.94 9.47 -3.12
CA PHE A 6 1.52 9.75 -3.33
C PHE A 6 1.09 10.98 -2.53
N LYS A 7 0.01 11.67 -2.94
CA LYS A 7 -0.57 12.74 -2.13
C LYS A 7 -1.21 12.13 -0.88
N LEU A 8 -1.28 12.90 0.22
CA LEU A 8 -2.10 12.52 1.36
C LEU A 8 -3.56 12.40 0.93
N ASN A 9 -4.33 11.58 1.64
CA ASN A 9 -5.71 11.22 1.32
C ASN A 9 -5.90 10.52 -0.02
N THR A 10 -4.85 9.84 -0.52
CA THR A 10 -4.94 8.99 -1.72
C THR A 10 -5.14 7.55 -1.30
N LEU A 11 -6.15 6.87 -1.85
CA LEU A 11 -6.28 5.42 -1.73
C LEU A 11 -5.39 4.74 -2.77
N VAL A 12 -4.60 3.77 -2.31
CA VAL A 12 -3.71 3.00 -3.17
C VAL A 12 -3.98 1.51 -2.99
N ARG A 13 -3.95 0.77 -4.09
CA ARG A 13 -3.82 -0.69 -4.06
C ARG A 13 -2.34 -1.04 -3.97
N VAL A 14 -1.99 -1.81 -2.96
CA VAL A 14 -0.65 -2.37 -2.77
C VAL A 14 -0.72 -3.86 -3.03
N THR A 15 0.06 -4.35 -3.98
CA THR A 15 0.13 -5.76 -4.35
C THR A 15 1.50 -6.30 -4.01
N ASN A 16 1.57 -7.36 -3.20
CA ASN A 16 2.81 -8.09 -2.95
C ASN A 16 3.16 -8.94 -4.17
N LEU A 17 4.28 -8.63 -4.83
CA LEU A 17 4.69 -9.27 -6.08
C LEU A 17 5.14 -10.72 -5.91
N LYS A 18 5.37 -11.19 -4.67
CA LYS A 18 5.75 -12.57 -4.39
C LYS A 18 4.57 -13.55 -4.43
N ASN A 19 3.37 -13.08 -4.08
CA ASN A 19 2.19 -13.95 -3.87
C ASN A 19 0.90 -13.38 -4.47
N ASN A 20 0.97 -12.24 -5.16
CA ASN A 20 -0.14 -11.53 -5.79
C ASN A 20 -1.29 -11.12 -4.84
N LYS A 21 -1.11 -11.24 -3.51
CA LYS A 21 -2.06 -10.69 -2.54
C LYS A 21 -2.05 -9.18 -2.63
N SER A 22 -3.20 -8.55 -2.46
CA SER A 22 -3.34 -7.10 -2.50
C SER A 22 -4.19 -6.57 -1.36
N VAL A 23 -3.91 -5.34 -0.95
CA VAL A 23 -4.67 -4.60 0.07
C VAL A 23 -4.82 -3.16 -0.39
N ILE A 24 -5.94 -2.53 0.01
CA ILE A 24 -6.19 -1.12 -0.26
C ILE A 24 -5.93 -0.35 1.02
N VAL A 25 -5.11 0.69 0.92
CA VAL A 25 -4.75 1.52 2.07
C VAL A 25 -4.89 2.99 1.73
N LEU A 26 -5.28 3.78 2.72
CA LEU A 26 -5.21 5.24 2.65
C LEU A 26 -3.77 5.68 2.92
N ILE A 27 -3.24 6.56 2.07
CA ILE A 27 -2.00 7.29 2.34
C ILE A 27 -2.36 8.48 3.23
N ASN A 28 -2.02 8.38 4.51
CA ASN A 28 -2.36 9.38 5.53
C ASN A 28 -1.13 9.90 6.29
N ASP A 29 0.06 9.44 5.93
CA ASP A 29 1.30 9.80 6.61
C ASP A 29 2.50 9.87 5.65
N ARG A 30 3.61 10.42 6.12
CA ARG A 30 4.87 10.58 5.39
C ARG A 30 5.98 9.74 6.00
N MET A 31 6.87 9.26 5.14
CA MET A 31 8.06 8.53 5.55
C MET A 31 9.24 9.50 5.67
N HIS A 32 10.24 9.14 6.49
CA HIS A 32 11.48 9.91 6.55
C HIS A 32 12.17 9.95 5.18
N ASN A 33 12.63 11.12 4.71
CA ASN A 33 13.19 11.32 3.35
C ASN A 33 14.32 10.35 2.97
N LYS A 34 15.11 9.91 3.94
CA LYS A 34 16.18 8.90 3.79
C LYS A 34 15.67 7.55 3.26
N MET A 35 14.38 7.23 3.40
CA MET A 35 13.78 5.98 2.95
C MET A 35 13.78 5.84 1.41
N LYS A 36 13.73 6.97 0.68
CA LYS A 36 13.87 6.98 -0.78
C LYS A 36 15.21 6.38 -1.23
N ARG A 37 16.30 6.70 -0.53
CA ARG A 37 17.64 6.14 -0.80
C ARG A 37 17.74 4.64 -0.52
N LYS A 38 16.81 4.09 0.28
CA LYS A 38 16.71 2.65 0.57
C LYS A 38 15.73 1.92 -0.36
N GLY A 39 15.18 2.61 -1.37
CA GLY A 39 14.18 2.04 -2.28
C GLY A 39 12.83 1.71 -1.63
N ARG A 40 12.50 2.33 -0.48
CA ARG A 40 11.20 2.13 0.19
C ARG A 40 10.14 3.04 -0.43
N VAL A 41 9.05 2.44 -0.89
CA VAL A 41 7.97 3.15 -1.60
C VAL A 41 6.72 3.37 -0.74
N VAL A 42 6.45 2.48 0.22
CA VAL A 42 5.32 2.56 1.15
C VAL A 42 5.65 1.83 2.44
N ASP A 43 5.29 2.41 3.59
CA ASP A 43 5.28 1.74 4.89
C ASP A 43 3.85 1.41 5.28
N LEU A 44 3.62 0.13 5.58
CA LEU A 44 2.31 -0.44 5.87
C LEU A 44 2.14 -0.70 7.36
N THR A 45 0.89 -0.67 7.82
CA THR A 45 0.56 -1.14 9.16
C THR A 45 0.81 -2.65 9.27
N LYS A 46 1.00 -3.14 10.49
CA LYS A 46 1.16 -4.58 10.74
C LYS A 46 -0.02 -5.41 10.22
N HIS A 47 -1.23 -4.85 10.26
CA HIS A 47 -2.43 -5.48 9.73
C HIS A 47 -2.37 -5.66 8.20
N ALA A 48 -2.09 -4.59 7.45
CA ALA A 48 -1.91 -4.66 6.00
C ALA A 48 -0.74 -5.59 5.61
N ALA A 49 0.33 -5.61 6.39
CA ALA A 49 1.44 -6.55 6.17
C ALA A 49 1.05 -8.03 6.40
N LYS A 50 0.09 -8.29 7.30
CA LYS A 50 -0.47 -9.62 7.55
C LYS A 50 -1.34 -10.07 6.38
N GLU A 51 -2.20 -9.20 5.85
CA GLU A 51 -3.02 -9.50 4.67
C GLU A 51 -2.17 -9.77 3.42
N LEU A 52 -1.10 -9.01 3.24
CA LEU A 52 -0.13 -9.22 2.16
C LEU A 52 0.84 -10.38 2.43
N ASP A 53 0.78 -10.99 3.62
CA ASP A 53 1.54 -12.18 4.01
C ASP A 53 3.06 -12.01 3.86
N PHE A 54 3.58 -10.91 4.42
CA PHE A 54 5.03 -10.64 4.46
C PHE A 54 5.57 -10.24 5.83
N VAL A 55 4.76 -10.29 6.90
CA VAL A 55 5.18 -9.89 8.27
C VAL A 55 6.50 -10.56 8.66
N LYS A 56 6.64 -11.89 8.45
CA LYS A 56 7.85 -12.64 8.78
C LYS A 56 9.07 -12.24 7.93
N SER A 57 8.86 -11.79 6.70
CA SER A 57 9.94 -11.32 5.83
C SER A 57 10.46 -9.93 6.22
N GLY A 58 9.68 -9.16 6.99
CA GLY A 58 9.90 -7.74 7.27
C GLY A 58 9.66 -6.85 6.06
N LEU A 59 10.13 -7.26 4.87
CA LEU A 59 10.13 -6.49 3.64
C LEU A 59 9.73 -7.36 2.46
N THR A 60 9.03 -6.78 1.49
CA THR A 60 8.73 -7.42 0.21
C THR A 60 8.72 -6.41 -0.93
N LYS A 61 8.84 -6.91 -2.16
CA LYS A 61 8.64 -6.08 -3.36
C LYS A 61 7.14 -5.93 -3.60
N VAL A 62 6.71 -4.71 -3.87
CA VAL A 62 5.30 -4.38 -4.09
C VAL A 62 5.11 -3.55 -5.35
N SER A 63 3.95 -3.70 -5.98
CA SER A 63 3.40 -2.69 -6.89
C SER A 63 2.43 -1.81 -6.09
N VAL A 64 2.46 -0.49 -6.32
CA VAL A 64 1.57 0.47 -5.66
C VAL A 64 0.90 1.33 -6.71
N GLN A 65 -0.42 1.34 -6.74
CA GLN A 65 -1.22 2.04 -7.76
C GLN A 65 -2.30 2.90 -7.10
N PRO A 66 -2.45 4.18 -7.48
CA PRO A 66 -3.54 5.01 -6.98
C PRO A 66 -4.87 4.56 -7.60
N LEU A 67 -5.93 4.56 -6.80
CA LEU A 67 -7.29 4.30 -7.29
C LEU A 67 -7.89 5.61 -7.79
N ILE A 68 -7.92 5.82 -9.10
CA ILE A 68 -8.55 6.99 -9.75
C ILE A 68 -9.33 6.52 -10.99
N PRO A 69 -10.59 6.93 -11.17
CA PRO A 69 -11.50 7.56 -10.20
C PRO A 69 -11.96 6.55 -9.13
N TYR A 70 -12.22 7.02 -7.91
CA TYR A 70 -12.63 6.20 -6.78
C TYR A 70 -13.98 5.49 -7.06
N THR A 71 -13.94 4.19 -7.39
CA THR A 71 -15.16 3.38 -7.55
C THR A 71 -15.28 2.34 -6.43
N LYS A 72 -16.51 2.07 -5.95
CA LYS A 72 -16.79 1.06 -4.90
C LYS A 72 -16.17 -0.31 -5.23
N LYS A 73 -16.26 -0.72 -6.49
CA LYS A 73 -15.63 -1.94 -7.02
C LYS A 73 -14.11 -1.96 -6.84
N GLN A 74 -13.44 -0.84 -7.08
CA GLN A 74 -12.00 -0.73 -6.87
C GLN A 74 -11.62 -0.77 -5.40
N MET A 75 -12.51 -0.35 -4.49
CA MET A 75 -12.36 -0.34 -3.03
C MET A 75 -12.56 -1.70 -2.35
N GLY A 76 -12.92 -2.75 -3.09
CA GLY A 76 -13.28 -4.04 -2.50
C GLY A 76 -14.57 -4.00 -1.67
N ILE A 77 -15.36 -2.92 -1.81
CA ILE A 77 -16.67 -2.78 -1.21
C ILE A 77 -17.65 -3.38 -2.22
N SER A 78 -18.25 -4.53 -1.89
CA SER A 78 -19.34 -5.10 -2.67
C SER A 78 -20.47 -4.06 -2.76
N SER A 79 -20.81 -3.66 -3.96
CA SER A 79 -22.13 -3.07 -4.21
C SER A 79 -23.13 -4.19 -3.99
N GLU A 80 -23.91 -4.12 -2.91
CA GLU A 80 -25.22 -4.76 -2.86
C GLU A 80 -26.05 -4.35 -4.09
#